data_AF-A0A6P8EMZ8-F1
#
_entry.id   AF-A0A6P8EMZ8-F1
#
_cell.length_a   1.000
_cell.length_b   1.000
_cell.length_c   1.000
_cell.angle_alpha   90.00
_cell.angle_beta   90.00
_cell.angle_gamma   90.00
#
_symmetry.space_group_name_H-M   'P 1'
#
loop_
_entity.id
_entity.type
_entity.pdbx_description
1 polymer ?
#
loop_
_entity_poly.entity_id
_entity_poly.type
_entity_poly.pdbx_seq_one_letter_code
_entity_poly.pdbx_strand_id
1 'polypeptide(L)'
;MDSTFVEPFCLQNLFPNIPRVYGWPHWMPKEEELECEEEPGTMFRDDDPDKSIKKHVILSIGSHDSTDQDTDKKPKDADYSVLTPPLSHEIEVSILARVPRSEYWRISTVNKRFLSLLRSGEIYSLRRDIGVREPSVFVLASGESSWWAFDRRFRSCHKLPILPSDWSFVLGDKETLSAGTHLIVSGKEMDGLVIWRYELAENRWFKGPLMNNPRCLFASATCGNYAFVAGGIRADGKREVLKTAERYDPESKSWDRLPSMIKKRQYCSGCYMDKKFFVIGGKNEEDQALTCGEMFDESRNKWDLIPDMLKGSPIPTYHSPPLIAVVNDNLYTLETSSNEVRVYMKESNSWRTLGPVPIRADSNKGWGVAFKSLGNELLIIGASSISYTGHGMSIFTCLPDLNAVQLHWRPLESSMNRRSSHFIRNCCVMIA
;
A
#
# COMPACT_ATOMS: atom_id res chain seq x y z
N MET A 1 9.76 -37.37 -15.55
CA MET A 1 8.56 -36.50 -15.55
C MET A 1 9.05 -35.15 -15.07
N ASP A 2 9.29 -34.27 -16.04
CA ASP A 2 10.11 -33.07 -15.86
C ASP A 2 9.42 -32.03 -14.97
N SER A 3 10.04 -31.74 -13.82
CA SER A 3 9.73 -30.56 -13.02
C SER A 3 10.39 -29.35 -13.66
N THR A 4 9.64 -28.67 -14.53
CA THR A 4 10.01 -27.36 -15.05
C THR A 4 9.96 -26.34 -13.92
N PHE A 5 11.12 -25.93 -13.45
CA PHE A 5 11.31 -24.85 -12.48
C PHE A 5 10.90 -23.54 -13.16
N VAL A 6 9.71 -23.03 -12.86
CA VAL A 6 9.25 -21.72 -13.36
C VAL A 6 9.90 -20.65 -12.48
N GLU A 7 10.87 -19.92 -13.04
CA GLU A 7 11.49 -18.79 -12.34
C GLU A 7 10.43 -17.77 -11.89
N PRO A 8 10.54 -17.21 -10.67
CA PRO A 8 9.62 -16.18 -10.19
C PRO A 8 9.64 -14.99 -11.15
N PHE A 9 8.46 -14.41 -11.42
CA PHE A 9 8.33 -13.26 -12.29
C PHE A 9 8.98 -12.02 -11.66
N CYS A 10 10.26 -11.85 -11.92
CA CYS A 10 10.94 -10.58 -11.76
C CYS A 10 10.64 -9.74 -13.01
N LEU A 11 10.37 -8.44 -12.88
CA LEU A 11 10.37 -7.58 -14.07
C LEU A 11 11.69 -7.75 -14.86
N GLN A 12 12.79 -8.14 -14.20
CA GLN A 12 14.06 -8.47 -14.85
C GLN A 12 13.97 -9.60 -15.91
N ASN A 13 13.09 -10.59 -15.73
CA ASN A 13 12.97 -11.73 -16.66
C ASN A 13 12.21 -11.36 -17.96
N LEU A 14 11.45 -10.26 -17.94
CA LEU A 14 10.89 -9.65 -19.14
C LEU A 14 11.76 -8.50 -19.69
N PHE A 15 12.71 -8.00 -18.90
CA PHE A 15 13.43 -6.74 -19.15
C PHE A 15 14.90 -6.81 -18.65
N PRO A 16 15.85 -7.26 -19.48
CA PRO A 16 17.27 -7.40 -19.11
C PRO A 16 17.98 -6.08 -18.75
N ASN A 17 17.30 -4.94 -18.95
CA ASN A 17 17.77 -3.59 -18.67
C ASN A 17 17.34 -3.07 -17.27
N ILE A 18 16.63 -3.84 -16.44
CA ILE A 18 16.39 -3.42 -15.06
C ILE A 18 17.64 -3.76 -14.24
N PRO A 19 18.29 -2.79 -13.55
CA PRO A 19 19.46 -3.10 -12.73
C PRO A 19 19.14 -4.19 -11.71
N ARG A 20 20.06 -5.16 -11.53
CA ARG A 20 20.06 -5.99 -10.31
C ARG A 20 20.16 -5.03 -9.15
N VAL A 21 19.08 -4.82 -8.40
CA VAL A 21 19.15 -4.13 -7.12
C VAL A 21 19.91 -5.07 -6.19
N TYR A 22 21.22 -4.88 -6.10
CA TYR A 22 22.11 -5.62 -5.20
C TYR A 22 21.75 -5.27 -3.75
N GLY A 23 20.80 -6.04 -3.22
CA GLY A 23 20.42 -6.13 -1.82
C GLY A 23 19.81 -7.50 -1.50
N TRP A 24 19.99 -8.45 -2.42
CA TRP A 24 19.70 -9.86 -2.25
C TRP A 24 20.85 -10.43 -1.46
N PRO A 25 20.62 -10.93 -0.25
CA PRO A 25 21.71 -11.57 0.43
C PRO A 25 21.83 -12.96 -0.19
N HIS A 26 23.04 -13.26 -0.68
CA HIS A 26 23.43 -14.60 -1.08
C HIS A 26 23.39 -15.50 0.17
N TRP A 27 22.25 -16.13 0.42
CA TRP A 27 22.17 -17.35 1.23
C TRP A 27 21.32 -18.37 0.49
N MET A 28 21.89 -18.94 -0.56
CA MET A 28 21.70 -20.37 -0.78
C MET A 28 23.02 -21.00 -0.32
N PRO A 29 23.01 -21.95 0.63
CA PRO A 29 24.19 -22.78 0.88
C PRO A 29 24.61 -23.38 -0.46
N LYS A 30 25.91 -23.30 -0.79
CA LYS A 30 26.47 -24.22 -1.77
C LYS A 30 26.29 -25.62 -1.19
N GLU A 31 25.70 -26.51 -1.96
CA GLU A 31 25.81 -27.95 -1.71
C GLU A 31 27.30 -28.30 -1.69
N GLU A 32 27.85 -28.47 -0.49
CA GLU A 32 29.03 -29.32 -0.31
C GLU A 32 28.48 -30.71 -0.01
N GLU A 33 28.81 -31.63 -0.91
CA GLU A 33 28.64 -33.07 -0.74
C GLU A 33 29.31 -33.49 0.57
N LEU A 34 28.48 -33.76 1.59
CA LEU A 34 28.88 -34.55 2.74
C LEU A 34 28.37 -35.97 2.49
N GLU A 35 29.27 -36.81 2.00
CA GLU A 35 29.16 -38.26 2.07
C GLU A 35 28.94 -38.65 3.53
N CYS A 36 27.71 -39.05 3.87
CA CYS A 36 27.43 -39.75 5.10
C CYS A 36 27.65 -41.25 4.84
N GLU A 37 28.77 -41.77 5.36
CA GLU A 37 29.00 -43.21 5.48
C GLU A 37 27.86 -43.85 6.30
N GLU A 38 27.25 -44.89 5.73
CA GLU A 38 26.35 -45.82 6.40
C GLU A 38 27.14 -46.83 7.25
N GLU A 39 26.53 -47.25 8.37
CA GLU A 39 26.39 -48.63 8.90
C GLU A 39 26.30 -48.62 10.46
N PRO A 40 25.66 -49.60 11.14
CA PRO A 40 24.27 -50.01 11.00
C PRO A 40 23.57 -50.30 12.37
N GLY A 41 22.23 -50.27 12.37
CA GLY A 41 21.33 -51.20 13.08
C GLY A 41 21.31 -51.30 14.62
N THR A 42 20.12 -51.12 15.22
CA THR A 42 19.47 -52.17 16.02
C THR A 42 17.98 -51.87 16.31
N MET A 43 17.19 -52.94 16.27
CA MET A 43 15.72 -53.06 16.28
C MET A 43 15.02 -52.83 17.63
N PHE A 44 13.68 -52.76 17.55
CA PHE A 44 12.59 -53.26 18.42
C PHE A 44 11.61 -52.13 18.84
N ARG A 45 10.41 -52.03 18.24
CA ARG A 45 9.13 -52.77 18.38
C ARG A 45 8.24 -52.31 19.56
N ASP A 46 6.96 -52.21 19.24
CA ASP A 46 5.80 -51.73 20.00
C ASP A 46 5.59 -52.40 21.37
N ASP A 47 5.01 -51.65 22.33
CA ASP A 47 3.69 -51.95 22.92
C ASP A 47 3.34 -51.01 24.11
N ASP A 48 2.04 -50.67 24.18
CA ASP A 48 1.29 -49.96 25.23
C ASP A 48 1.27 -50.79 26.55
N PRO A 49 1.06 -50.21 27.77
CA PRO A 49 -0.33 -50.08 28.24
C PRO A 49 -0.65 -48.96 29.26
N ASP A 50 -1.86 -48.42 29.14
CA ASP A 50 -2.92 -48.29 30.17
C ASP A 50 -2.61 -47.62 31.54
N LYS A 51 -3.29 -46.49 31.80
CA LYS A 51 -4.16 -46.37 33.00
C LYS A 51 -5.19 -45.25 32.90
N SER A 52 -6.45 -45.68 32.85
CA SER A 52 -7.69 -45.13 33.44
C SER A 52 -7.55 -43.89 34.35
N ILE A 53 -8.48 -42.92 34.37
CA ILE A 53 -9.85 -43.08 34.90
C ILE A 53 -10.84 -42.14 34.17
N LYS A 54 -12.01 -42.70 33.90
CA LYS A 54 -13.19 -42.14 33.22
C LYS A 54 -14.28 -41.79 34.25
N LYS A 55 -15.18 -40.87 33.83
CA LYS A 55 -16.63 -40.77 34.18
C LYS A 55 -16.98 -40.14 35.55
N HIS A 56 -18.10 -39.43 35.74
CA HIS A 56 -19.40 -39.43 35.06
C HIS A 56 -20.15 -38.09 35.21
N VAL A 57 -20.88 -37.72 34.15
CA VAL A 57 -22.08 -36.87 34.17
C VAL A 57 -23.24 -37.64 34.81
N ILE A 58 -24.02 -37.00 35.69
CA ILE A 58 -25.42 -37.38 35.99
C ILE A 58 -26.27 -36.11 36.11
N LEU A 59 -27.31 -36.04 35.27
CA LEU A 59 -28.52 -35.25 35.42
C LEU A 59 -29.42 -35.92 36.46
N SER A 60 -30.01 -35.14 37.37
CA SER A 60 -31.27 -35.51 38.02
C SER A 60 -32.09 -34.28 38.40
N ILE A 61 -33.33 -34.29 37.92
CA ILE A 61 -34.46 -33.44 38.31
C ILE A 61 -35.07 -34.06 39.58
N GLY A 62 -35.45 -33.23 40.56
CA GLY A 62 -36.21 -33.68 41.73
C GLY A 62 -36.44 -32.57 42.75
N SER A 63 -37.70 -32.20 42.92
CA SER A 63 -38.31 -31.20 43.80
C SER A 63 -38.10 -31.44 45.31
N HIS A 64 -37.87 -30.39 46.10
CA HIS A 64 -38.77 -29.92 47.17
C HIS A 64 -38.21 -28.66 47.88
N ASP A 65 -39.16 -27.85 48.34
CA ASP A 65 -39.03 -26.56 49.03
C ASP A 65 -38.01 -26.52 50.18
N SER A 66 -37.21 -25.44 50.20
CA SER A 66 -37.10 -24.60 51.39
C SER A 66 -36.54 -23.23 51.03
N THR A 67 -37.21 -22.22 51.57
CA THR A 67 -36.89 -20.79 51.53
C THR A 67 -35.51 -20.50 52.08
N ASP A 68 -34.66 -19.82 51.32
CA ASP A 68 -33.75 -18.83 51.90
C ASP A 68 -33.36 -17.77 50.85
N GLN A 69 -33.64 -16.53 51.21
CA GLN A 69 -33.23 -15.33 50.51
C GLN A 69 -31.75 -15.09 50.79
N ASP A 70 -30.88 -15.09 49.77
CA ASP A 70 -29.71 -14.22 49.83
C ASP A 70 -29.17 -13.81 48.45
N THR A 71 -29.35 -12.52 48.19
CA THR A 71 -28.67 -11.59 47.29
C THR A 71 -27.95 -12.11 46.04
N ASP A 72 -28.67 -11.99 44.91
CA ASP A 72 -28.16 -11.96 43.53
C ASP A 72 -27.22 -10.75 43.34
N LYS A 73 -25.91 -10.94 43.61
CA LYS A 73 -24.89 -9.92 43.35
C LYS A 73 -24.64 -9.81 41.84
N LYS A 74 -25.44 -8.96 41.18
CA LYS A 74 -25.11 -8.42 39.86
C LYS A 74 -23.69 -7.81 39.88
N PRO A 75 -22.87 -8.00 38.83
CA PRO A 75 -21.59 -7.34 38.74
C PRO A 75 -21.81 -5.83 38.80
N LYS A 76 -21.06 -5.16 39.69
CA LYS A 76 -21.00 -3.69 39.82
C LYS A 76 -20.22 -3.10 38.65
N ASP A 77 -20.66 -3.34 37.43
CA ASP A 77 -20.30 -2.47 36.33
C ASP A 77 -21.05 -1.15 36.60
N ALA A 78 -20.30 -0.06 36.73
CA ALA A 78 -20.83 1.24 37.10
C ALA A 78 -22.09 1.56 36.28
N ASP A 79 -23.23 1.69 36.96
CA ASP A 79 -24.52 2.09 36.41
C ASP A 79 -24.45 3.55 35.92
N TYR A 80 -23.78 3.77 34.80
CA TYR A 80 -23.84 5.03 34.04
C TYR A 80 -25.23 5.27 33.44
N SER A 81 -26.12 4.27 33.52
CA SER A 81 -27.49 4.30 33.01
C SER A 81 -28.42 5.26 33.78
N VAL A 82 -28.06 5.65 35.01
CA VAL A 82 -28.96 6.38 35.92
C VAL A 82 -28.70 7.89 35.95
N LEU A 83 -27.54 8.38 35.52
CA LEU A 83 -27.12 9.77 35.76
C LEU A 83 -26.95 10.64 34.50
N THR A 84 -26.98 10.06 33.29
CA THR A 84 -26.98 10.83 32.04
C THR A 84 -27.91 10.20 31.03
N PRO A 85 -28.80 10.96 30.37
CA PRO A 85 -29.58 10.43 29.26
C PRO A 85 -28.61 9.89 28.19
N PRO A 86 -28.85 8.69 27.65
CA PRO A 86 -27.98 8.14 26.62
C PRO A 86 -27.92 9.10 25.44
N LEU A 87 -26.71 9.41 24.98
CA LEU A 87 -26.50 10.17 23.75
C LEU A 87 -27.28 9.47 22.63
N SER A 88 -27.90 10.24 21.73
CA SER A 88 -28.50 9.64 20.54
C SER A 88 -27.40 8.93 19.73
N HIS A 89 -27.78 7.83 19.08
CA HIS A 89 -26.87 7.06 18.24
C HIS A 89 -26.14 7.93 17.21
N GLU A 90 -26.85 8.89 16.60
CA GLU A 90 -26.28 9.83 15.65
C GLU A 90 -25.16 10.69 16.24
N ILE A 91 -25.35 11.21 17.47
CA ILE A 91 -24.33 12.01 18.15
C ILE A 91 -23.14 11.12 18.55
N GLU A 92 -23.39 9.90 19.04
CA GLU A 92 -22.34 8.94 19.40
C GLU A 92 -21.44 8.63 18.18
N VAL A 93 -22.05 8.26 17.05
CA VAL A 93 -21.33 7.92 15.82
C VAL A 93 -20.59 9.15 15.25
N SER A 94 -21.17 10.34 15.36
CA SER A 94 -20.53 11.60 14.98
C SER A 94 -19.31 11.93 15.83
N ILE A 95 -19.35 11.66 17.14
CA ILE A 95 -18.20 11.82 18.04
C ILE A 95 -17.11 10.81 17.66
N LEU A 96 -17.47 9.53 17.50
CA LEU A 96 -16.55 8.44 17.17
C LEU A 96 -15.89 8.65 15.79
N ALA A 97 -16.62 9.19 14.83
CA ALA A 97 -16.09 9.58 13.53
C ALA A 97 -14.97 10.63 13.62
N ARG A 98 -14.93 11.45 14.67
CA ARG A 98 -13.87 12.46 14.88
C ARG A 98 -12.66 11.94 15.65
N VAL A 99 -12.77 10.78 16.28
CA VAL A 99 -11.64 10.15 16.99
C VAL A 99 -10.57 9.73 15.97
N PRO A 100 -9.26 9.92 16.26
CA PRO A 100 -8.18 9.45 15.40
C PRO A 100 -8.27 7.95 15.14
N ARG A 101 -8.06 7.52 13.89
CA ARG A 101 -8.14 6.11 13.49
C ARG A 101 -7.14 5.23 14.24
N SER A 102 -6.02 5.79 14.69
CA SER A 102 -5.03 5.07 15.51
C SER A 102 -5.60 4.50 16.81
N GLU A 103 -6.71 5.05 17.31
CA GLU A 103 -7.36 4.59 18.54
C GLU A 103 -8.51 3.60 18.29
N TYR A 104 -8.93 3.39 17.04
CA TYR A 104 -10.11 2.58 16.72
C TYR A 104 -9.97 1.14 17.19
N TRP A 105 -8.78 0.54 17.03
CA TRP A 105 -8.55 -0.82 17.49
C TRP A 105 -8.72 -0.94 19.01
N ARG A 106 -8.28 0.05 19.81
CA ARG A 106 -8.45 0.06 21.28
C ARG A 106 -9.90 0.22 21.70
N ILE A 107 -10.66 1.05 21.00
CA ILE A 107 -12.08 1.26 21.30
C ILE A 107 -12.88 0.01 20.89
N SER A 108 -12.51 -0.63 19.78
CA SER A 108 -13.21 -1.80 19.26
C SER A 108 -13.09 -3.05 20.15
N THR A 109 -12.03 -3.15 20.98
CA THR A 109 -11.88 -4.28 21.91
C THR A 109 -12.80 -4.16 23.12
N VAL A 110 -13.23 -2.95 23.48
CA VAL A 110 -14.08 -2.69 24.67
C VAL A 110 -15.53 -2.37 24.31
N ASN A 111 -15.84 -2.03 23.06
CA ASN A 111 -17.18 -1.68 22.61
C ASN A 111 -17.61 -2.48 21.36
N LYS A 112 -18.51 -3.45 21.56
CA LYS A 112 -19.06 -4.30 20.48
C LYS A 112 -19.88 -3.53 19.46
N ARG A 113 -20.60 -2.48 19.86
CA ARG A 113 -21.37 -1.63 18.93
C ARG A 113 -20.42 -0.88 18.01
N PHE A 114 -19.36 -0.30 18.56
CA PHE A 114 -18.33 0.35 17.77
C PHE A 114 -17.58 -0.61 16.85
N LEU A 115 -17.26 -1.83 17.30
CA LEU A 115 -16.71 -2.86 16.43
C LEU A 115 -17.64 -3.20 15.26
N SER A 116 -18.95 -3.29 15.50
CA SER A 116 -19.95 -3.51 14.45
C SER A 116 -19.99 -2.35 13.46
N LEU A 117 -19.96 -1.11 13.97
CA LEU A 117 -19.93 0.11 13.16
C LEU A 117 -18.67 0.16 12.27
N LEU A 118 -17.50 -0.16 12.82
CA LEU A 118 -16.25 -0.24 12.06
C LEU A 118 -16.35 -1.25 10.92
N ARG A 119 -16.87 -2.45 11.20
CA ARG A 119 -17.03 -3.52 10.20
C ARG A 119 -18.03 -3.18 9.12
N SER A 120 -19.08 -2.43 9.44
CA SER A 120 -20.06 -1.96 8.44
C SER A 120 -19.47 -0.95 7.45
N GLY A 121 -18.36 -0.28 7.83
CA GLY A 121 -17.76 0.79 7.05
C GLY A 121 -18.49 2.14 7.12
N GLU A 122 -19.67 2.21 7.78
CA GLU A 122 -20.49 3.42 7.91
C GLU A 122 -19.70 4.59 8.50
N ILE A 123 -18.82 4.32 9.48
CA ILE A 123 -17.98 5.36 10.08
C ILE A 123 -17.05 6.06 9.07
N TYR A 124 -16.56 5.34 8.07
CA TYR A 124 -15.70 5.92 7.05
C TYR A 124 -16.50 6.76 6.05
N SER A 125 -17.73 6.35 5.74
CA SER A 125 -18.66 7.18 4.97
C SER A 125 -18.99 8.47 5.72
N LEU A 126 -19.33 8.39 7.02
CA LEU A 126 -19.61 9.58 7.81
C LEU A 126 -18.40 10.51 7.92
N ARG A 127 -17.18 9.97 8.13
CA ARG A 127 -15.94 10.76 8.15
C ARG A 127 -15.74 11.57 6.89
N ARG A 128 -16.05 10.95 5.75
CA ARG A 128 -16.04 11.61 4.43
C ARG A 128 -17.03 12.76 4.38
N ASP A 129 -18.25 12.55 4.86
CA ASP A 129 -19.34 13.55 4.85
C ASP A 129 -19.03 14.76 5.74
N ILE A 130 -18.43 14.53 6.91
CA ILE A 130 -17.98 15.60 7.81
C ILE A 130 -16.63 16.21 7.41
N GLY A 131 -16.02 15.76 6.31
CA GLY A 131 -14.77 16.29 5.77
C GLY A 131 -13.50 15.93 6.55
N VAL A 132 -13.55 14.93 7.43
CA VAL A 132 -12.36 14.43 8.13
C VAL A 132 -11.49 13.64 7.17
N ARG A 133 -10.23 14.05 7.03
CA ARG A 133 -9.25 13.43 6.12
C ARG A 133 -8.02 13.02 6.90
N GLU A 134 -7.90 11.73 7.20
CA GLU A 134 -6.76 11.20 7.94
C GLU A 134 -5.90 10.32 7.03
N PRO A 135 -4.68 10.79 6.67
CA PRO A 135 -3.80 9.99 5.86
C PRO A 135 -3.15 8.87 6.68
N SER A 136 -3.11 7.67 6.12
CA SER A 136 -2.34 6.53 6.61
C SER A 136 -1.34 6.10 5.56
N VAL A 137 -0.15 5.70 5.98
CA VAL A 137 0.93 5.25 5.09
C VAL A 137 1.08 3.75 5.22
N PHE A 138 0.95 3.04 4.10
CA PHE A 138 1.14 1.61 4.01
C PHE A 138 2.48 1.32 3.36
N VAL A 139 3.34 0.57 4.03
CA VAL A 139 4.71 0.29 3.58
C VAL A 139 4.97 -1.22 3.59
N LEU A 140 5.53 -1.73 2.49
CA LEU A 140 6.14 -3.05 2.43
C LEU A 140 7.65 -2.88 2.24
N ALA A 141 8.42 -3.12 3.30
CA ALA A 141 9.88 -3.05 3.28
C ALA A 141 10.49 -4.38 2.81
N SER A 142 11.74 -4.34 2.34
CA SER A 142 12.47 -5.56 2.02
C SER A 142 12.71 -6.42 3.27
N GLY A 143 12.51 -7.73 3.15
CA GLY A 143 12.61 -8.70 4.26
C GLY A 143 11.36 -8.82 5.13
N GLU A 144 10.32 -8.01 4.92
CA GLU A 144 9.05 -8.14 5.63
C GLU A 144 8.04 -8.98 4.82
N SER A 145 7.30 -9.84 5.52
CA SER A 145 6.21 -10.64 4.95
C SER A 145 4.84 -9.97 5.03
N SER A 146 4.73 -8.89 5.81
CA SER A 146 3.49 -8.18 6.10
C SER A 146 3.63 -6.70 5.81
N TRP A 147 2.52 -6.09 5.39
CA TRP A 147 2.43 -4.64 5.25
C TRP A 147 2.36 -3.97 6.61
N TRP A 148 3.00 -2.82 6.73
CA TRP A 148 2.88 -1.96 7.89
C TRP A 148 2.00 -0.76 7.56
N ALA A 149 1.02 -0.47 8.42
CA ALA A 149 0.25 0.76 8.37
C ALA A 149 0.73 1.72 9.45
N PHE A 150 0.95 2.97 9.06
CA PHE A 150 1.36 4.08 9.94
C PHE A 150 0.31 5.17 9.95
N ASP A 151 0.15 5.81 11.11
CA ASP A 151 -0.53 7.09 11.20
C ASP A 151 0.29 8.19 10.50
N ARG A 152 -0.33 9.36 10.29
CA ARG A 152 0.31 10.51 9.65
C ARG A 152 1.67 10.88 10.26
N ARG A 153 1.82 10.75 11.58
CA ARG A 153 3.03 11.18 12.31
C ARG A 153 4.02 10.04 12.53
N PHE A 154 3.76 8.84 12.02
CA PHE A 154 4.57 7.63 12.23
C PHE A 154 4.81 7.29 13.71
N ARG A 155 3.90 7.71 14.60
CA ARG A 155 3.93 7.44 16.04
C ARG A 155 3.20 6.15 16.41
N SER A 156 2.24 5.75 15.60
CA SER A 156 1.48 4.52 15.75
C SER A 156 1.63 3.70 14.48
N CYS A 157 1.94 2.42 14.65
CA CYS A 157 2.01 1.48 13.55
C CYS A 157 1.40 0.15 13.92
N HIS A 158 0.85 -0.55 12.95
CA HIS A 158 0.43 -1.94 13.11
C HIS A 158 0.73 -2.74 11.84
N LYS A 159 0.91 -4.05 12.01
CA LYS A 159 1.01 -4.97 10.88
C LYS A 159 -0.40 -5.27 10.36
N LEU A 160 -0.52 -5.35 9.04
CA LEU A 160 -1.69 -5.92 8.38
C LEU A 160 -1.59 -7.46 8.44
N PRO A 161 -2.72 -8.18 8.25
CA PRO A 161 -2.68 -9.61 8.04
C PRO A 161 -1.76 -9.96 6.87
N ILE A 162 -1.18 -11.15 6.93
CA ILE A 162 -0.38 -11.68 5.83
C ILE A 162 -1.28 -11.80 4.60
N LEU A 163 -0.79 -11.30 3.47
CA LEU A 163 -1.48 -11.39 2.19
C LEU A 163 -1.39 -12.85 1.69
N PRO A 164 -2.51 -13.55 1.46
CA PRO A 164 -2.51 -14.98 1.16
C PRO A 164 -2.24 -15.24 -0.34
N SER A 165 -1.06 -14.86 -0.82
CA SER A 165 -0.61 -15.08 -2.20
C SER A 165 0.45 -16.18 -2.30
N ASP A 166 0.74 -16.60 -3.53
CA ASP A 166 1.85 -17.51 -3.80
C ASP A 166 3.23 -16.84 -3.73
N TRP A 167 4.27 -17.66 -3.88
CA TRP A 167 5.67 -17.24 -3.87
C TRP A 167 6.03 -16.30 -5.02
N SER A 168 5.44 -16.49 -6.21
CA SER A 168 5.66 -15.61 -7.37
C SER A 168 5.21 -14.19 -7.03
N PHE A 169 4.05 -14.04 -6.38
CA PHE A 169 3.58 -12.73 -5.95
C PHE A 169 4.45 -12.15 -4.85
N VAL A 170 4.86 -12.95 -3.86
CA VAL A 170 5.72 -12.49 -2.76
C VAL A 170 7.04 -11.93 -3.30
N LEU A 171 7.70 -12.64 -4.21
CA LEU A 171 8.96 -12.20 -4.81
C LEU A 171 8.79 -11.16 -5.92
N GLY A 172 7.67 -11.15 -6.60
CA GLY A 172 7.40 -10.25 -7.72
C GLY A 172 7.25 -8.79 -7.33
N ASP A 173 7.42 -7.92 -8.32
CA ASP A 173 7.13 -6.51 -8.20
C ASP A 173 5.64 -6.26 -8.03
N LYS A 174 5.32 -5.20 -7.30
CA LYS A 174 3.94 -4.85 -6.94
C LYS A 174 3.71 -3.38 -7.23
N GLU A 175 2.52 -3.07 -7.71
CA GLU A 175 2.04 -1.70 -7.85
C GLU A 175 0.91 -1.48 -6.85
N THR A 176 0.84 -0.29 -6.24
CA THR A 176 -0.22 0.03 -5.29
C THR A 176 -0.86 1.37 -5.52
N LEU A 177 -2.11 1.42 -5.10
CA LEU A 177 -2.96 2.58 -5.12
C LEU A 177 -4.05 2.40 -4.06
N SER A 178 -4.66 3.50 -3.64
CA SER A 178 -5.76 3.48 -2.68
C SER A 178 -7.03 4.03 -3.34
N ALA A 179 -8.18 3.53 -2.89
CA ALA A 179 -9.51 3.95 -3.33
C ALA A 179 -10.42 3.98 -2.10
N GLY A 180 -10.66 5.17 -1.54
CA GLY A 180 -11.36 5.31 -0.27
C GLY A 180 -10.64 4.52 0.84
N THR A 181 -11.32 3.52 1.39
CA THR A 181 -10.82 2.64 2.46
C THR A 181 -10.18 1.35 1.95
N HIS A 182 -10.00 1.20 0.64
CA HIS A 182 -9.38 0.03 0.03
C HIS A 182 -7.92 0.32 -0.35
N LEU A 183 -7.02 -0.55 0.09
CA LEU A 183 -5.66 -0.63 -0.44
C LEU A 183 -5.63 -1.69 -1.55
N ILE A 184 -5.22 -1.29 -2.74
CA ILE A 184 -5.17 -2.15 -3.92
C ILE A 184 -3.70 -2.45 -4.21
N VAL A 185 -3.39 -3.73 -4.35
CA VAL A 185 -2.05 -4.24 -4.68
C VAL A 185 -2.16 -5.08 -5.94
N SER A 186 -1.60 -4.59 -7.05
CA SER A 186 -1.46 -5.35 -8.30
C SER A 186 -0.11 -6.05 -8.32
N GLY A 187 -0.07 -7.28 -8.80
CA GLY A 187 1.14 -8.07 -8.94
C GLY A 187 0.90 -9.31 -9.81
N LYS A 188 1.76 -10.32 -9.69
CA LYS A 188 1.66 -11.54 -10.51
C LYS A 188 1.81 -12.82 -9.67
N GLU A 189 0.78 -13.64 -9.68
CA GLU A 189 0.78 -15.03 -9.21
C GLU A 189 1.20 -15.98 -10.35
N MET A 190 1.40 -17.28 -10.06
CA MET A 190 1.75 -18.29 -11.06
C MET A 190 0.72 -18.34 -12.21
N ASP A 191 -0.56 -18.16 -11.87
CA ASP A 191 -1.66 -18.19 -12.84
C ASP A 191 -1.82 -16.89 -13.66
N GLY A 192 -1.08 -15.82 -13.31
CA GLY A 192 -1.10 -14.56 -14.05
C GLY A 192 -1.19 -13.31 -13.17
N LEU A 193 -1.55 -12.19 -13.81
CA LEU A 193 -1.72 -10.91 -13.10
C LEU A 193 -2.92 -10.99 -12.16
N VAL A 194 -2.73 -10.51 -10.93
CA VAL A 194 -3.75 -10.54 -9.88
C VAL A 194 -3.81 -9.21 -9.16
N ILE A 195 -4.99 -8.89 -8.65
CA ILE A 195 -5.20 -7.79 -7.71
C ILE A 195 -5.58 -8.36 -6.35
N TRP A 196 -4.87 -7.92 -5.32
CA TRP A 196 -5.26 -8.08 -3.93
C TRP A 196 -5.82 -6.76 -3.39
N ARG A 197 -6.92 -6.85 -2.65
CA ARG A 197 -7.60 -5.71 -2.04
C ARG A 197 -7.63 -5.91 -0.53
N TYR A 198 -7.01 -5.00 0.21
CA TYR A 198 -7.18 -4.92 1.65
C TYR A 198 -8.31 -3.96 1.98
N GLU A 199 -9.31 -4.42 2.73
CA GLU A 199 -10.43 -3.61 3.20
C GLU A 199 -10.18 -3.20 4.65
N LEU A 200 -10.12 -1.88 4.90
CA LEU A 200 -9.82 -1.34 6.22
C LEU A 200 -10.87 -1.72 7.27
N ALA A 201 -12.15 -1.75 6.89
CA ALA A 201 -13.28 -2.06 7.78
C ALA A 201 -13.21 -3.49 8.35
N GLU A 202 -12.78 -4.45 7.53
CA GLU A 202 -12.65 -5.85 7.93
C GLU A 202 -11.24 -6.21 8.42
N ASN A 203 -10.26 -5.33 8.22
CA ASN A 203 -8.84 -5.61 8.44
C ASN A 203 -8.45 -6.95 7.78
N ARG A 204 -8.79 -7.11 6.49
CA ARG A 204 -8.65 -8.38 5.77
C ARG A 204 -8.34 -8.17 4.29
N TRP A 205 -7.56 -9.11 3.74
CA TRP A 205 -7.29 -9.23 2.30
C TRP A 205 -8.35 -10.05 1.57
N PHE A 206 -8.71 -9.59 0.38
CA PHE A 206 -9.58 -10.26 -0.57
C PHE A 206 -8.91 -10.29 -1.94
N LYS A 207 -9.18 -11.32 -2.75
CA LYS A 207 -8.92 -11.19 -4.19
C LYS A 207 -9.80 -10.08 -4.73
N GLY A 208 -9.19 -9.09 -5.35
CA GLY A 208 -9.86 -7.96 -5.97
C GLY A 208 -10.40 -8.31 -7.35
N PRO A 209 -11.30 -7.48 -7.91
CA PRO A 209 -11.73 -7.63 -9.29
C PRO A 209 -10.54 -7.46 -10.23
N LEU A 210 -10.49 -8.26 -11.28
CA LEU A 210 -9.55 -8.07 -12.37
C LEU A 210 -9.84 -6.76 -13.09
N MET A 211 -8.79 -6.06 -13.54
CA MET A 211 -8.96 -4.96 -14.48
C MET A 211 -9.54 -5.51 -15.79
N ASN A 212 -10.26 -4.68 -16.54
CA ASN A 212 -10.76 -5.03 -17.87
C ASN A 212 -9.62 -5.37 -18.83
N ASN A 213 -8.47 -4.70 -18.69
CA ASN A 213 -7.22 -5.11 -19.31
C ASN A 213 -6.18 -5.28 -18.18
N PRO A 214 -5.91 -6.52 -17.73
CA PRO A 214 -4.87 -6.81 -16.77
C PRO A 214 -3.52 -6.26 -17.25
N ARG A 215 -2.83 -5.51 -16.39
CA ARG A 215 -1.66 -4.72 -16.78
C ARG A 215 -0.67 -4.56 -15.63
N CYS A 216 0.58 -4.26 -15.97
CA CYS A 216 1.60 -3.74 -15.06
C CYS A 216 2.29 -2.50 -15.66
N LEU A 217 3.11 -1.80 -14.87
CA LEU A 217 3.89 -0.61 -15.30
C LEU A 217 3.01 0.52 -15.82
N PHE A 218 1.84 0.68 -15.21
CA PHE A 218 0.82 1.65 -15.59
C PHE A 218 0.89 2.90 -14.71
N ALA A 219 0.39 4.01 -15.23
CA ALA A 219 0.14 5.19 -14.44
C ALA A 219 -1.05 4.93 -13.51
N SER A 220 -0.95 5.33 -12.24
CA SER A 220 -2.05 5.23 -11.28
C SER A 220 -2.21 6.51 -10.48
N ALA A 221 -3.44 6.83 -10.08
CA ALA A 221 -3.73 7.96 -9.21
C ALA A 221 -4.92 7.66 -8.29
N THR A 222 -4.90 8.24 -7.08
CA THR A 222 -6.01 8.19 -6.13
C THR A 222 -6.76 9.52 -6.16
N CYS A 223 -8.09 9.46 -6.25
CA CYS A 223 -8.97 10.62 -6.09
C CYS A 223 -10.10 10.28 -5.13
N GLY A 224 -9.93 10.64 -3.85
CA GLY A 224 -10.94 10.41 -2.83
C GLY A 224 -11.33 8.94 -2.75
N ASN A 225 -12.56 8.60 -3.15
CA ASN A 225 -13.06 7.23 -3.13
C ASN A 225 -12.56 6.38 -4.32
N TYR A 226 -12.14 7.01 -5.42
CA TYR A 226 -11.81 6.29 -6.64
C TYR A 226 -10.31 6.14 -6.83
N ALA A 227 -9.94 5.11 -7.57
CA ALA A 227 -8.59 4.96 -8.11
C ALA A 227 -8.63 4.92 -9.64
N PHE A 228 -7.63 5.50 -10.27
CA PHE A 228 -7.51 5.57 -11.73
C PHE A 228 -6.25 4.86 -12.16
N VAL A 229 -6.33 4.14 -13.28
CA VAL A 229 -5.18 3.52 -13.94
C VAL A 229 -5.19 3.80 -15.44
N ALA A 230 -4.02 3.96 -16.05
CA ALA A 230 -3.91 4.17 -17.50
C ALA A 230 -2.57 3.68 -18.06
N GLY A 231 -2.62 3.21 -19.31
CA GLY A 231 -1.44 2.71 -20.00
C GLY A 231 -0.94 1.39 -19.40
N GLY A 232 0.37 1.22 -19.37
CA GLY A 232 1.03 0.00 -18.93
C GLY A 232 1.12 -1.06 -20.01
N ILE A 233 1.46 -2.27 -19.57
CA ILE A 233 1.74 -3.41 -20.42
C ILE A 233 0.80 -4.53 -20.04
N ARG A 234 0.10 -5.07 -21.04
CA ARG A 234 -0.62 -6.33 -20.89
C ARG A 234 0.34 -7.49 -21.15
N ALA A 235 0.35 -8.47 -20.25
CA ALA A 235 1.32 -9.59 -20.24
C ALA A 235 0.66 -10.98 -20.18
N ASP A 236 -0.65 -11.09 -20.46
CA ASP A 236 -1.37 -12.36 -20.62
C ASP A 236 -1.21 -12.89 -22.06
N GLY A 237 -0.03 -13.44 -22.34
CA GLY A 237 0.31 -14.01 -23.65
C GLY A 237 1.26 -13.12 -24.44
N LYS A 238 0.74 -12.20 -25.27
CA LYS A 238 1.59 -11.27 -26.05
C LYS A 238 1.72 -9.93 -25.34
N ARG A 239 2.97 -9.49 -25.17
CA ARG A 239 3.28 -8.15 -24.66
C ARG A 239 2.67 -7.07 -25.55
N GLU A 240 1.75 -6.28 -25.01
CA GLU A 240 1.13 -5.13 -25.68
C GLU A 240 1.20 -3.89 -24.79
N VAL A 241 1.66 -2.76 -25.35
CA VAL A 241 1.61 -1.46 -24.68
C VAL A 241 0.21 -0.87 -24.84
N LEU A 242 -0.41 -0.51 -23.71
CA LEU A 242 -1.80 -0.06 -23.67
C LEU A 242 -1.92 1.46 -23.76
N LYS A 243 -3.07 1.90 -24.27
CA LYS A 243 -3.58 3.27 -24.13
C LYS A 243 -4.91 3.34 -23.37
N THR A 244 -5.44 2.19 -22.95
CA THR A 244 -6.71 2.11 -22.23
C THR A 244 -6.55 2.66 -20.81
N ALA A 245 -7.62 3.22 -20.26
CA ALA A 245 -7.69 3.72 -18.91
C ALA A 245 -8.94 3.17 -18.21
N GLU A 246 -8.86 3.02 -16.89
CA GLU A 246 -9.92 2.43 -16.07
C GLU A 246 -10.01 3.15 -14.72
N ARG A 247 -11.20 3.17 -14.14
CA ARG A 247 -11.47 3.70 -12.80
C ARG A 247 -11.99 2.58 -11.92
N TYR A 248 -11.38 2.37 -10.77
CA TYR A 248 -11.88 1.46 -9.74
C TYR A 248 -12.85 2.19 -8.81
N ASP A 249 -14.00 1.58 -8.60
CA ASP A 249 -15.00 1.98 -7.61
C ASP A 249 -15.01 0.98 -6.44
N PRO A 250 -14.70 1.42 -5.20
CA PRO A 250 -14.71 0.55 -4.03
C PRO A 250 -16.12 0.14 -3.60
N GLU A 251 -17.17 0.87 -3.96
CA GLU A 251 -18.57 0.56 -3.58
C GLU A 251 -19.11 -0.61 -4.41
N SER A 252 -19.00 -0.53 -5.73
CA SER A 252 -19.37 -1.63 -6.64
C SER A 252 -18.30 -2.73 -6.67
N LYS A 253 -17.11 -2.47 -6.14
CA LYS A 253 -15.94 -3.36 -6.19
C LYS A 253 -15.63 -3.80 -7.62
N SER A 254 -15.67 -2.86 -8.57
CA SER A 254 -15.46 -3.11 -10.01
C SER A 254 -14.56 -2.06 -10.67
N TRP A 255 -14.08 -2.38 -11.86
CA TRP A 255 -13.35 -1.46 -12.73
C TRP A 255 -14.23 -0.98 -13.89
N ASP A 256 -14.46 0.32 -13.97
CA ASP A 256 -15.14 0.98 -15.07
C ASP A 256 -14.15 1.36 -16.16
N ARG A 257 -14.55 1.21 -17.42
CA ARG A 257 -13.74 1.65 -18.56
C ARG A 257 -13.85 3.16 -18.72
N LEU A 258 -12.71 3.81 -18.91
CA LEU A 258 -12.63 5.20 -19.33
C LEU A 258 -12.31 5.29 -20.83
N PRO A 259 -12.52 6.44 -21.48
CA PRO A 259 -11.98 6.70 -22.80
C PRO A 259 -10.48 6.40 -22.85
N SER A 260 -10.02 5.85 -23.97
CA SER A 260 -8.59 5.60 -24.14
C SER A 260 -7.82 6.91 -24.30
N MET A 261 -6.58 6.91 -23.79
CA MET A 261 -5.59 7.93 -24.06
C MET A 261 -5.32 8.07 -25.57
N ILE A 262 -4.71 9.19 -25.94
CA ILE A 262 -4.28 9.52 -27.30
C ILE A 262 -3.09 8.64 -27.67
N LYS A 263 -2.08 8.50 -26.79
CA LYS A 263 -0.88 7.68 -27.03
C LYS A 263 -0.86 6.42 -26.17
N LYS A 264 -0.27 5.36 -26.71
CA LYS A 264 0.12 4.16 -25.95
C LYS A 264 1.34 4.47 -25.09
N ARG A 265 1.34 4.04 -23.82
CA ARG A 265 2.39 4.35 -22.84
C ARG A 265 2.64 3.21 -21.87
N GLN A 266 3.89 2.94 -21.54
CA GLN A 266 4.37 2.04 -20.47
C GLN A 266 5.39 2.78 -19.60
N TYR A 267 5.66 2.34 -18.38
CA TYR A 267 6.60 3.02 -17.44
C TYR A 267 6.22 4.48 -17.17
N CYS A 268 4.93 4.78 -17.17
CA CYS A 268 4.40 6.12 -16.96
C CYS A 268 3.91 6.30 -15.53
N SER A 269 3.84 7.55 -15.07
CA SER A 269 3.34 7.87 -13.73
C SER A 269 2.03 8.63 -13.81
N GLY A 270 1.15 8.38 -12.83
CA GLY A 270 -0.17 8.99 -12.74
C GLY A 270 -0.29 9.91 -11.53
N CYS A 271 -1.04 10.99 -11.67
CA CYS A 271 -1.44 11.81 -10.53
C CYS A 271 -2.81 12.42 -10.75
N TYR A 272 -3.48 12.79 -9.66
CA TYR A 272 -4.75 13.49 -9.72
C TYR A 272 -4.56 14.90 -9.14
N MET A 273 -4.83 15.92 -9.95
CA MET A 273 -4.73 17.33 -9.58
C MET A 273 -5.74 18.15 -10.39
N ASP A 274 -6.16 19.31 -9.91
CA ASP A 274 -7.10 20.20 -10.62
C ASP A 274 -8.39 19.49 -11.08
N LYS A 275 -8.84 18.51 -10.29
CA LYS A 275 -9.99 17.62 -10.58
C LYS A 275 -9.85 16.81 -11.87
N LYS A 276 -8.62 16.45 -12.24
CA LYS A 276 -8.30 15.73 -13.47
C LYS A 276 -7.23 14.68 -13.22
N PHE A 277 -7.27 13.61 -14.01
CA PHE A 277 -6.28 12.54 -13.95
C PHE A 277 -5.19 12.75 -15.01
N PHE A 278 -3.95 12.93 -14.57
CA PHE A 278 -2.80 13.14 -15.42
C PHE A 278 -1.96 11.87 -15.55
N VAL A 279 -1.44 11.61 -16.75
CA VAL A 279 -0.52 10.54 -17.09
C VAL A 279 0.72 11.16 -17.72
N ILE A 280 1.89 10.93 -17.13
CA ILE A 280 3.09 11.70 -17.42
C ILE A 280 4.21 10.76 -17.86
N GLY A 281 4.85 11.10 -18.98
CA GLY A 281 6.06 10.45 -19.47
C GLY A 281 5.84 9.00 -19.91
N GLY A 282 6.80 8.16 -19.53
CA GLY A 282 6.89 6.77 -19.95
C GLY A 282 7.49 6.59 -21.34
N LYS A 283 7.19 5.45 -21.96
CA LYS A 283 7.65 5.09 -23.30
C LYS A 283 6.49 4.61 -24.16
N ASN A 284 6.60 4.82 -25.47
CA ASN A 284 5.64 4.25 -26.42
C ASN A 284 5.89 2.76 -26.68
N GLU A 285 5.18 2.22 -27.66
CA GLU A 285 5.28 0.83 -28.11
C GLU A 285 6.63 0.53 -28.76
N GLU A 286 7.27 1.53 -29.39
CA GLU A 286 8.63 1.44 -29.95
C GLU A 286 9.76 1.66 -28.91
N ASP A 287 9.46 1.65 -27.61
CA ASP A 287 10.39 1.91 -26.49
C ASP A 287 11.05 3.32 -26.50
N GLN A 288 10.49 4.25 -27.27
CA GLN A 288 10.93 5.65 -27.30
C GLN A 288 10.36 6.42 -26.11
N ALA A 289 11.21 7.20 -25.44
CA ALA A 289 10.81 8.03 -24.31
C ALA A 289 9.81 9.11 -24.74
N LEU A 290 8.74 9.28 -23.97
CA LEU A 290 7.72 10.28 -24.19
C LEU A 290 7.98 11.50 -23.30
N THR A 291 8.12 12.68 -23.92
CA THR A 291 8.24 13.96 -23.19
C THR A 291 6.89 14.59 -22.87
N CYS A 292 5.79 14.09 -23.41
CA CYS A 292 4.45 14.66 -23.23
C CYS A 292 3.72 14.00 -22.05
N GLY A 293 2.80 14.75 -21.46
CA GLY A 293 1.76 14.23 -20.57
C GLY A 293 0.40 14.18 -21.28
N GLU A 294 -0.56 13.53 -20.66
CA GLU A 294 -1.98 13.55 -21.05
C GLU A 294 -2.84 13.76 -19.82
N MET A 295 -3.96 14.45 -19.98
CA MET A 295 -4.87 14.80 -18.89
C MET A 295 -6.29 14.41 -19.26
N PHE A 296 -6.93 13.62 -18.40
CA PHE A 296 -8.32 13.25 -18.51
C PHE A 296 -9.21 14.21 -17.73
N ASP A 297 -10.14 14.83 -18.45
CA ASP A 297 -11.18 15.67 -17.88
C ASP A 297 -12.48 14.86 -17.78
N GLU A 298 -12.87 14.50 -16.55
CA GLU A 298 -14.09 13.73 -16.26
C GLU A 298 -15.36 14.46 -16.72
N SER A 299 -15.39 15.80 -16.67
CA SER A 299 -16.57 16.59 -17.07
C SER A 299 -16.83 16.54 -18.58
N ARG A 300 -15.76 16.42 -19.37
CA ARG A 300 -15.79 16.32 -20.83
C ARG A 300 -15.70 14.87 -21.31
N ASN A 301 -15.38 13.94 -20.42
CA ASN A 301 -15.06 12.55 -20.70
C ASN A 301 -14.03 12.44 -21.85
N LYS A 302 -12.94 13.22 -21.78
CA LYS A 302 -11.93 13.32 -22.85
C LYS A 302 -10.51 13.48 -22.30
N TRP A 303 -9.56 12.99 -23.08
CA TRP A 303 -8.13 13.21 -22.88
C TRP A 303 -7.64 14.37 -23.74
N ASP A 304 -6.85 15.26 -23.13
CA ASP A 304 -6.11 16.32 -23.82
C ASP A 304 -4.60 16.05 -23.70
N LEU A 305 -3.84 16.27 -24.78
CA LEU A 305 -2.39 16.11 -24.81
C LEU A 305 -1.69 17.36 -24.27
N ILE A 306 -0.71 17.16 -23.40
CA ILE A 306 0.19 18.21 -22.90
C ILE A 306 1.57 17.97 -23.52
N PRO A 307 1.92 18.63 -24.64
CA PRO A 307 3.20 18.43 -25.30
C PRO A 307 4.35 18.89 -24.40
N ASP A 308 5.52 18.26 -24.52
CA ASP A 308 6.76 18.75 -23.92
C ASP A 308 6.78 18.94 -22.38
N MET A 309 5.85 18.31 -21.66
CA MET A 309 5.75 18.37 -20.20
C MET A 309 7.05 17.97 -19.47
N LEU A 310 7.86 17.07 -20.04
CA LEU A 310 9.17 16.62 -19.51
C LEU A 310 10.35 17.03 -20.42
N LYS A 311 10.20 18.05 -21.26
CA LYS A 311 11.25 18.51 -22.18
C LYS A 311 12.52 18.89 -21.39
N GLY A 312 13.66 18.30 -21.78
CA GLY A 312 14.96 18.55 -21.11
C GLY A 312 15.27 17.63 -19.92
N SER A 313 14.32 16.81 -19.48
CA SER A 313 14.54 15.72 -18.51
C SER A 313 14.09 14.38 -19.13
N PRO A 314 14.82 13.84 -20.12
CA PRO A 314 14.56 12.48 -20.58
C PRO A 314 14.86 11.53 -19.41
N ILE A 315 13.82 10.97 -18.79
CA ILE A 315 13.98 9.94 -17.76
C ILE A 315 14.68 8.76 -18.43
N PRO A 316 15.92 8.42 -18.05
CA PRO A 316 16.64 7.35 -18.72
C PRO A 316 15.87 6.04 -18.56
N THR A 317 15.93 5.20 -19.59
CA THR A 317 15.17 3.94 -19.69
C THR A 317 15.43 2.91 -18.59
N TYR A 318 16.42 3.17 -17.73
CA TYR A 318 16.90 2.32 -16.63
C TYR A 318 16.50 2.84 -15.24
N HIS A 319 15.78 3.96 -15.16
CA HIS A 319 15.35 4.57 -13.90
C HIS A 319 13.97 4.05 -13.50
N SER A 320 13.59 4.25 -12.24
CA SER A 320 12.19 4.08 -11.84
C SER A 320 11.28 4.97 -12.71
N PRO A 321 9.98 4.62 -12.86
CA PRO A 321 8.99 5.58 -13.35
C PRO A 321 9.08 6.91 -12.60
N PRO A 322 8.69 8.04 -13.21
CA PRO A 322 8.77 9.35 -12.58
C PRO A 322 8.18 9.33 -11.16
N LEU A 323 8.99 9.66 -10.16
CA LEU A 323 8.57 9.70 -8.77
C LEU A 323 7.80 11.00 -8.54
N ILE A 324 6.47 10.92 -8.48
CA ILE A 324 5.61 12.11 -8.41
C ILE A 324 4.73 12.15 -7.16
N ALA A 325 4.43 13.38 -6.72
CA ALA A 325 3.52 13.67 -5.62
C ALA A 325 2.73 14.95 -5.92
N VAL A 326 1.48 15.02 -5.48
CA VAL A 326 0.65 16.22 -5.61
C VAL A 326 0.33 16.77 -4.23
N VAL A 327 0.66 18.04 -3.99
CA VAL A 327 0.36 18.73 -2.74
C VAL A 327 -0.30 20.06 -3.06
N ASN A 328 -1.50 20.29 -2.53
CA ASN A 328 -2.31 21.49 -2.78
C ASN A 328 -2.45 21.78 -4.29
N ASP A 329 -2.80 20.77 -5.07
CA ASP A 329 -2.89 20.79 -6.54
C ASP A 329 -1.60 21.16 -7.29
N ASN A 330 -0.46 21.27 -6.60
CA ASN A 330 0.85 21.44 -7.25
C ASN A 330 1.52 20.08 -7.43
N LEU A 331 2.02 19.84 -8.63
CA LEU A 331 2.72 18.62 -8.98
C LEU A 331 4.21 18.75 -8.71
N TYR A 332 4.74 17.80 -7.96
CA TYR A 332 6.16 17.67 -7.66
C TYR A 332 6.70 16.37 -8.25
N THR A 333 7.95 16.39 -8.67
CA THR A 333 8.71 15.20 -9.06
C THR A 333 10.04 15.17 -8.32
N LEU A 334 10.52 13.97 -8.01
CA LEU A 334 11.87 13.74 -7.51
C LEU A 334 12.76 13.31 -8.68
N GLU A 335 13.64 14.22 -9.10
CA GLU A 335 14.66 13.93 -10.11
C GLU A 335 15.75 13.07 -9.47
N THR A 336 15.78 11.79 -9.83
CA THR A 336 16.62 10.78 -9.17
C THR A 336 18.10 10.97 -9.49
N SER A 337 18.42 11.53 -10.66
CA SER A 337 19.80 11.76 -11.11
C SER A 337 20.51 12.87 -10.32
N SER A 338 19.82 13.99 -10.06
CA SER A 338 20.35 15.10 -9.27
C SER A 338 19.96 15.05 -7.78
N ASN A 339 19.08 14.13 -7.39
CA ASN A 339 18.55 13.99 -6.04
C ASN A 339 17.82 15.27 -5.56
N GLU A 340 17.06 15.90 -6.45
CA GLU A 340 16.37 17.17 -6.23
C GLU A 340 14.86 17.07 -6.46
N VAL A 341 14.09 17.83 -5.69
CA VAL A 341 12.67 18.02 -5.96
C VAL A 341 12.50 19.14 -6.99
N ARG A 342 11.61 18.91 -7.95
CA ARG A 342 11.13 19.92 -8.88
C ARG A 342 9.62 20.08 -8.76
N VAL A 343 9.13 21.30 -8.98
CA VAL A 343 7.71 21.62 -9.07
C VAL A 343 7.35 21.99 -10.50
N TYR A 344 6.18 21.54 -10.95
CA TYR A 344 5.66 21.84 -12.28
C TYR A 344 4.90 23.18 -12.26
N MET A 345 5.36 24.12 -13.08
CA MET A 345 4.75 25.42 -13.32
C MET A 345 3.75 25.28 -14.48
N LYS A 346 2.45 25.28 -14.16
CA LYS A 346 1.37 24.92 -15.11
C LYS A 346 1.24 25.94 -16.24
N GLU A 347 1.43 27.23 -15.93
CA GLU A 347 1.25 28.35 -16.86
C GLU A 347 2.32 28.35 -17.96
N SER A 348 3.53 27.95 -17.61
CA SER A 348 4.69 27.94 -18.52
C SER A 348 5.03 26.55 -19.06
N ASN A 349 4.32 25.50 -18.62
CA ASN A 349 4.62 24.10 -18.95
C ASN A 349 6.11 23.76 -18.74
N SER A 350 6.63 24.11 -17.56
CA SER A 350 8.05 23.94 -17.23
C SER A 350 8.26 23.49 -15.79
N TRP A 351 9.44 22.95 -15.50
CA TRP A 351 9.81 22.51 -14.15
C TRP A 351 10.79 23.49 -13.50
N ARG A 352 10.57 23.78 -12.23
CA ARG A 352 11.48 24.57 -11.40
C ARG A 352 12.04 23.72 -10.27
N THR A 353 13.36 23.76 -10.08
CA THR A 353 14.03 23.06 -8.99
C THR A 353 13.82 23.76 -7.65
N LEU A 354 13.52 22.98 -6.61
CA LEU A 354 13.30 23.42 -5.23
C LEU A 354 14.41 22.95 -4.26
N GLY A 355 15.44 22.26 -4.77
CA GLY A 355 16.63 21.85 -4.04
C GLY A 355 16.67 20.35 -3.68
N PRO A 356 17.72 19.93 -2.95
CA PRO A 356 18.02 18.52 -2.70
C PRO A 356 17.10 17.86 -1.66
N VAL A 357 17.08 16.53 -1.65
CA VAL A 357 16.38 15.73 -0.64
C VAL A 357 17.33 15.02 0.34
N PRO A 358 16.91 14.77 1.59
CA PRO A 358 17.73 14.15 2.64
C PRO A 358 17.79 12.61 2.56
N ILE A 359 17.50 12.03 1.39
CA ILE A 359 17.61 10.60 1.11
C ILE A 359 18.44 10.36 -0.15
N ARG A 360 18.84 9.12 -0.40
CA ARG A 360 19.66 8.69 -1.55
C ARG A 360 18.79 8.12 -2.68
N ALA A 361 18.06 8.97 -3.40
CA ALA A 361 17.32 8.53 -4.60
C ALA A 361 18.25 8.27 -5.79
N ASP A 362 19.44 8.86 -5.78
CA ASP A 362 20.52 8.67 -6.74
C ASP A 362 21.11 7.26 -6.70
N SER A 363 21.26 6.66 -5.50
CA SER A 363 21.99 5.40 -5.32
C SER A 363 21.38 4.21 -6.07
N ASN A 364 20.06 4.17 -6.20
CA ASN A 364 19.34 3.09 -6.88
C ASN A 364 18.44 3.61 -8.01
N LYS A 365 18.79 4.76 -8.62
CA LYS A 365 18.03 5.33 -9.76
C LYS A 365 16.52 5.49 -9.47
N GLY A 366 16.18 5.83 -8.22
CA GLY A 366 14.81 5.98 -7.71
C GLY A 366 14.18 4.72 -7.10
N TRP A 367 14.73 3.53 -7.34
CA TRP A 367 14.20 2.30 -6.74
C TRP A 367 14.42 2.27 -5.22
N GLY A 368 13.43 1.76 -4.49
CA GLY A 368 13.48 1.69 -3.02
C GLY A 368 13.11 3.01 -2.31
N VAL A 369 12.72 4.04 -3.06
CA VAL A 369 12.28 5.34 -2.53
C VAL A 369 10.78 5.49 -2.67
N ALA A 370 10.13 5.94 -1.60
CA ALA A 370 8.75 6.41 -1.65
C ALA A 370 8.75 7.93 -1.68
N PHE A 371 8.20 8.53 -2.73
CA PHE A 371 7.90 9.96 -2.81
C PHE A 371 6.40 10.10 -3.04
N LYS A 372 5.67 10.61 -2.04
CA LYS A 372 4.21 10.62 -2.01
C LYS A 372 3.68 11.90 -1.36
N SER A 373 2.42 12.20 -1.60
CA SER A 373 1.67 13.23 -0.87
C SER A 373 1.13 12.69 0.45
N LEU A 374 1.29 13.45 1.53
CA LEU A 374 0.75 13.14 2.87
C LEU A 374 -0.16 14.29 3.32
N GLY A 375 -1.37 14.33 2.77
CA GLY A 375 -2.26 15.49 2.92
C GLY A 375 -1.64 16.73 2.27
N ASN A 376 -1.33 17.74 3.07
CA ASN A 376 -0.72 18.99 2.63
C ASN A 376 0.83 18.98 2.65
N GLU A 377 1.48 17.84 2.91
CA GLU A 377 2.94 17.72 2.99
C GLU A 377 3.46 16.73 1.94
N LEU A 378 4.71 16.92 1.51
CA LEU A 378 5.47 15.92 0.78
C LEU A 378 6.04 14.92 1.79
N LEU A 379 5.93 13.64 1.48
CA LEU A 379 6.51 12.53 2.23
C LEU A 379 7.60 11.89 1.38
N ILE A 380 8.77 11.70 1.98
CA ILE A 380 9.86 10.96 1.38
C ILE A 380 10.39 9.91 2.35
N ILE A 381 10.56 8.69 1.84
CA ILE A 381 11.08 7.56 2.60
C ILE A 381 12.13 6.84 1.77
N GLY A 382 13.28 6.53 2.38
CA GLY A 382 14.35 5.79 1.72
C GLY A 382 15.62 5.70 2.57
N ALA A 383 16.74 5.36 1.92
CA ALA A 383 18.05 5.36 2.55
C ALA A 383 18.49 6.80 2.87
N SER A 384 18.94 7.05 4.10
CA SER A 384 19.43 8.38 4.55
C SER A 384 20.61 8.86 3.70
N SER A 385 20.62 10.14 3.33
CA SER A 385 21.83 10.79 2.80
C SER A 385 22.68 11.46 3.89
N ILE A 386 22.14 11.58 5.12
CA ILE A 386 22.74 12.37 6.20
C ILE A 386 23.53 11.49 7.18
N SER A 387 23.16 10.22 7.35
CA SER A 387 23.83 9.30 8.29
C SER A 387 24.51 8.12 7.58
N TYR A 388 25.84 8.04 7.63
CA TYR A 388 26.62 6.91 7.10
C TYR A 388 26.56 5.64 7.96
N THR A 389 26.03 5.73 9.19
CA THR A 389 26.02 4.64 10.19
C THR A 389 24.67 3.93 10.33
N GLY A 390 23.63 4.40 9.64
CA GLY A 390 22.25 3.96 9.88
C GLY A 390 21.74 2.98 8.83
N HIS A 391 21.77 1.68 9.12
CA HIS A 391 21.16 0.63 8.29
C HIS A 391 19.62 0.66 8.23
N GLY A 392 18.98 1.76 8.67
CA GLY A 392 17.53 1.88 8.82
C GLY A 392 16.87 2.79 7.79
N MET A 393 15.60 2.51 7.51
CA MET A 393 14.69 3.37 6.75
C MET A 393 14.61 4.78 7.37
N SER A 394 14.79 5.81 6.56
CA SER A 394 14.65 7.21 6.98
C SER A 394 13.39 7.83 6.38
N ILE A 395 12.65 8.58 7.20
CA ILE A 395 11.37 9.17 6.85
C ILE A 395 11.47 10.68 7.07
N PHE A 396 11.14 11.47 6.05
CA PHE A 396 11.07 12.92 6.15
C PHE A 396 9.77 13.44 5.57
N THR A 397 9.31 14.55 6.13
CA THR A 397 8.18 15.31 5.61
C THR A 397 8.57 16.76 5.34
N CYS A 398 7.96 17.36 4.34
CA CYS A 398 8.17 18.77 4.02
C CYS A 398 6.83 19.43 3.71
N LEU A 399 6.59 20.61 4.28
CA LEU A 399 5.52 21.49 3.80
C LEU A 399 6.12 22.29 2.65
N PRO A 400 5.71 22.05 1.39
CA PRO A 400 6.34 22.72 0.27
C PRO A 400 5.96 24.20 0.25
N ASP A 401 6.96 25.07 0.24
CA ASP A 401 6.79 26.50 -0.02
C ASP A 401 7.26 26.78 -1.45
N LEU A 402 6.36 27.30 -2.28
CA LEU A 402 6.66 27.63 -3.67
C LEU A 402 7.61 28.83 -3.76
N ASN A 403 7.65 29.71 -2.77
CA ASN A 403 8.51 30.89 -2.80
C ASN A 403 9.89 30.63 -2.18
N ALA A 404 10.06 29.50 -1.47
CA ALA A 404 11.32 29.16 -0.84
C ALA A 404 12.38 28.79 -1.90
N VAL A 405 13.62 29.21 -1.64
CA VAL A 405 14.80 28.82 -2.42
C VAL A 405 15.15 27.35 -2.18
N GLN A 406 14.88 26.84 -0.98
CA GLN A 406 15.12 25.45 -0.60
C GLN A 406 14.01 24.92 0.31
N LEU A 407 13.64 23.66 0.12
CA LEU A 407 12.70 22.95 0.99
C LEU A 407 13.31 22.57 2.35
N HIS A 408 12.58 22.86 3.42
CA HIS A 408 12.95 22.42 4.77
C HIS A 408 12.33 21.06 5.10
N TRP A 409 13.17 20.03 5.19
CA TRP A 409 12.75 18.66 5.50
C TRP A 409 12.79 18.39 7.00
N ARG A 410 11.69 17.90 7.55
CA ARG A 410 11.56 17.48 8.96
C ARG A 410 11.67 15.96 9.05
N PRO A 411 12.65 15.42 9.79
CA PRO A 411 12.73 13.98 10.04
C PRO A 411 11.56 13.53 10.91
N LEU A 412 11.02 12.34 10.65
CA LEU A 412 10.06 11.68 11.52
C LEU A 412 10.72 10.46 12.16
N GLU A 413 10.60 10.37 13.48
CA GLU A 413 10.96 9.15 14.20
C GLU A 413 9.85 8.12 14.00
N SER A 414 10.20 6.95 13.50
CA SER A 414 9.28 5.82 13.38
C SER A 414 9.47 4.86 14.54
N SER A 415 8.36 4.35 15.06
CA SER A 415 8.34 3.25 16.05
C SER A 415 8.81 1.92 15.47
N MET A 416 9.02 1.80 14.14
CA MET A 416 9.57 0.59 13.55
C MET A 416 11.02 0.39 13.98
N ASN A 417 11.35 -0.85 14.40
CA ASN A 417 12.68 -1.22 14.84
C ASN A 417 13.75 -0.73 13.85
N ARG A 418 14.84 -0.13 14.36
CA ARG A 418 16.02 0.35 13.61
C ARG A 418 16.72 -0.71 12.73
N ARG A 419 16.19 -1.94 12.66
CA ARG A 419 16.69 -3.09 11.87
C ARG A 419 15.94 -3.32 10.55
N SER A 420 14.86 -2.58 10.28
CA SER A 420 14.13 -2.73 9.01
C SER A 420 14.96 -2.21 7.83
N SER A 421 14.97 -2.96 6.73
CA SER A 421 15.67 -2.59 5.51
C SER A 421 15.29 -1.18 5.04
N HIS A 422 16.27 -0.43 4.55
CA HIS A 422 16.08 0.89 3.96
C HIS A 422 15.43 0.82 2.57
N PHE A 423 15.34 -0.37 1.96
CA PHE A 423 14.75 -0.56 0.64
C PHE A 423 13.24 -0.82 0.75
N ILE A 424 12.46 0.12 0.22
CA ILE A 424 11.00 0.03 0.18
C ILE A 424 10.58 -0.70 -1.08
N ARG A 425 9.93 -1.86 -0.94
CA ARG A 425 9.38 -2.59 -2.08
C ARG A 425 8.14 -1.90 -2.63
N ASN A 426 7.32 -1.35 -1.73
CA ASN A 426 6.14 -0.62 -2.14
C ASN A 426 5.64 0.33 -1.01
N CYS A 427 5.04 1.45 -1.40
CA CYS A 427 4.42 2.41 -0.49
C CYS A 427 3.15 3.01 -1.09
N CYS A 428 2.08 3.04 -0.29
CA CYS A 428 0.81 3.66 -0.64
C CYS A 428 0.36 4.61 0.47
N VAL A 429 -0.21 5.76 0.09
CA VAL A 429 -0.90 6.64 1.04
C VAL A 429 -2.40 6.51 0.79
N MET A 430 -3.14 6.27 1.87
CA MET A 430 -4.60 6.22 1.87
C MET A 430 -5.12 7.41 2.66
N ILE A 431 -6.17 8.07 2.19
CA ILE A 431 -6.86 9.13 2.93
C ILE A 431 -8.28 8.65 3.17
N ALA A 432 -8.62 8.37 4.44
CA ALA A 432 -9.97 7.90 4.82
C ALA A 432 -10.48 8.54 6.12
#